data_AF-A0A2V6A3Y7-F1
#
_entry.id   AF-A0A2V6A3Y7-F1
#
_cell.length_a   1.000
_cell.length_b   1.000
_cell.length_c   1.000
_cell.angle_alpha   90.00
_cell.angle_beta   90.00
_cell.angle_gamma   90.00
#
_symmetry.space_group_name_H-M   'P 1'
#
loop_
_entity.id
_entity.type
_entity.pdbx_description
1 polymer ?
#
loop_
_entity_poly.entity_id
_entity_poly.type
_entity_poly.pdbx_seq_one_letter_code
_entity_poly.pdbx_strand_id
1 'polypeptide(L)'
;QLDIWAKRLGVEIVCGQRGADPAALCYEAYQAAAKQEIEFLLCDTAGRQHTKANLMAELQKIKRTLGKFDADTPQETLLVVDATTGSNALSQAREFHNALGLTGLIVTKLDGSGKGGIVVAIQDELGIPTRFVGTGEKLDDFAQFDRKTYLENLL
;
A
#
# COMPACT_ATOMS: atom_id res chain seq x y z
N GLN A 1 2.55 -3.44 16.23
CA GLN A 1 1.77 -4.25 15.28
C GLN A 1 2.70 -4.92 14.28
N LEU A 2 3.53 -4.17 13.54
CA LEU A 2 4.48 -4.76 12.58
C LEU A 2 5.49 -5.74 13.20
N ASP A 3 6.01 -5.45 14.41
CA ASP A 3 6.88 -6.37 15.17
C ASP A 3 6.22 -7.74 15.46
N ILE A 4 4.90 -7.78 15.68
CA ILE A 4 4.17 -9.03 15.90
C ILE A 4 4.11 -9.84 14.59
N TRP A 5 3.87 -9.18 13.46
CA TRP A 5 3.86 -9.80 12.14
C TRP A 5 5.23 -10.32 11.74
N ALA A 6 6.29 -9.52 11.95
CA ALA A 6 7.66 -9.93 11.69
C ALA A 6 8.03 -11.20 12.47
N LYS A 7 7.72 -11.23 13.77
CA LYS A 7 7.92 -12.42 14.62
C LYS A 7 7.11 -13.62 14.16
N ARG A 8 5.84 -13.42 13.77
CA ARG A 8 4.96 -14.51 13.31
C ARG A 8 5.44 -15.13 12.00
N LEU A 9 5.99 -14.31 11.11
CA LEU A 9 6.48 -14.74 9.79
C LEU A 9 7.95 -15.15 9.80
N GLY A 10 8.68 -14.91 10.89
CA GLY A 10 10.11 -15.18 10.99
C GLY A 10 10.95 -14.29 10.06
N VAL A 11 10.49 -13.07 9.76
CA VAL A 11 11.19 -12.12 8.89
C VAL A 11 11.85 -11.01 9.69
N GLU A 12 12.92 -10.43 9.13
CA GLU A 12 13.60 -9.30 9.73
C GLU A 12 12.72 -8.04 9.75
N ILE A 13 12.95 -7.17 10.74
CA ILE A 13 12.28 -5.89 10.85
C ILE A 13 13.26 -4.81 11.28
N VAL A 14 13.22 -3.68 10.58
CA VAL A 14 13.96 -2.47 10.93
C VAL A 14 12.98 -1.48 11.57
N CYS A 15 13.22 -1.13 12.84
CA CYS A 15 12.36 -0.24 13.62
C CYS A 15 13.13 1.00 14.05
N GLY A 16 12.60 2.18 13.73
CA GLY A 16 13.10 3.45 14.26
C GLY A 16 12.55 3.74 15.66
N GLN A 17 13.15 4.73 16.34
CA GLN A 17 12.58 5.27 17.56
C GLN A 17 11.25 5.98 17.29
N ARG A 18 10.36 6.01 18.28
CA ARG A 18 9.07 6.71 18.15
C ARG A 18 9.32 8.20 17.86
N GLY A 19 8.75 8.70 16.75
CA GLY A 19 8.93 10.08 16.31
C GLY A 19 10.19 10.33 15.48
N ALA A 20 10.95 9.28 15.13
CA ALA A 20 12.03 9.37 14.16
C ALA A 20 11.48 9.72 12.76
N ASP A 21 12.35 10.32 11.93
CA ASP A 21 12.03 10.67 10.54
C ASP A 21 11.78 9.41 9.69
N PRO A 22 10.55 9.18 9.20
CA PRO A 22 10.23 7.96 8.45
C PRO A 22 11.05 7.81 7.16
N ALA A 23 11.41 8.93 6.52
CA ALA A 23 12.23 8.91 5.31
C ALA A 23 13.66 8.43 5.59
N ALA A 24 14.24 8.84 6.73
CA ALA A 24 15.55 8.36 7.16
C ALA A 24 15.52 6.87 7.51
N LEU A 25 14.47 6.42 8.22
CA LEU A 25 14.30 5.01 8.54
C LEU A 25 14.19 4.13 7.28
N CYS A 26 13.40 4.54 6.29
CA CYS A 26 13.29 3.81 5.03
C CYS A 26 14.62 3.77 4.27
N TYR A 27 15.39 4.87 4.30
CA TYR A 27 16.71 4.93 3.67
C TYR A 27 17.70 3.94 4.32
N GLU A 28 17.76 3.91 5.65
CA GLU A 28 18.59 2.96 6.40
C GLU A 28 18.18 1.51 6.14
N ALA A 29 16.86 1.23 6.14
CA ALA A 29 16.33 -0.09 5.82
C ALA A 29 16.72 -0.55 4.41
N TYR A 30 16.67 0.35 3.41
CA TYR A 30 17.12 0.06 2.06
C TYR A 30 18.60 -0.31 1.99
N GLN A 31 19.46 0.46 2.65
CA GLN A 31 20.90 0.14 2.69
C GLN A 31 21.18 -1.19 3.38
N ALA A 32 20.48 -1.48 4.47
CA ALA A 32 20.59 -2.74 5.18
C ALA A 32 20.14 -3.92 4.32
N ALA A 33 19.00 -3.80 3.64
CA ALA A 33 18.49 -4.81 2.71
C ALA A 33 19.46 -5.06 1.56
N ALA A 34 19.97 -4.00 0.92
CA ALA A 34 20.93 -4.10 -0.18
C ALA A 34 22.24 -4.77 0.25
N LYS A 35 22.78 -4.43 1.43
CA LYS A 35 24.01 -5.05 1.97
C LYS A 35 23.84 -6.53 2.29
N GLN A 36 22.63 -6.94 2.67
CA GLN A 36 22.28 -8.31 3.01
C GLN A 36 21.74 -9.10 1.82
N GLU A 37 21.72 -8.51 0.61
CA GLU A 37 21.16 -9.12 -0.60
C GLU A 37 19.71 -9.58 -0.43
N ILE A 38 18.92 -8.83 0.37
CA ILE A 38 17.49 -9.09 0.57
C ILE A 38 16.72 -8.68 -0.68
N GLU A 39 15.90 -9.59 -1.21
CA GLU A 39 15.15 -9.38 -2.44
C GLU A 39 13.96 -8.41 -2.29
N PHE A 40 13.32 -8.38 -1.12
CA PHE A 40 12.11 -7.59 -0.89
C PHE A 40 12.21 -6.75 0.40
N LEU A 41 11.97 -5.45 0.27
CA LEU A 41 11.79 -4.53 1.40
C LEU A 41 10.37 -3.97 1.40
N LEU A 42 9.65 -4.19 2.50
CA LEU A 42 8.32 -3.61 2.71
C LEU A 42 8.43 -2.43 3.68
N CYS A 43 8.04 -1.24 3.22
CA CYS A 43 8.01 -0.03 4.04
C CYS A 43 6.57 0.28 4.45
N ASP A 44 6.24 0.11 5.74
CA ASP A 44 4.97 0.58 6.31
C ASP A 44 5.01 2.10 6.52
N THR A 45 3.89 2.78 6.29
CA THR A 45 3.81 4.24 6.36
C THR A 45 2.60 4.70 7.16
N ALA A 46 2.63 5.95 7.63
CA ALA A 46 1.50 6.50 8.36
C ALA A 46 0.24 6.57 7.45
N GLY A 47 -0.94 6.27 8.02
CA GLY A 47 -2.22 6.25 7.27
C GLY A 47 -3.28 7.24 7.77
N ARG A 48 -2.96 8.15 8.70
CA ARG A 48 -3.99 8.96 9.40
C ARG A 48 -4.31 10.27 8.67
N GLN A 49 -5.57 10.44 8.30
CA GLN A 49 -6.10 11.56 7.50
C GLN A 49 -6.19 12.92 8.22
N HIS A 50 -6.04 12.99 9.55
CA HIS A 50 -6.37 14.21 10.31
C HIS A 50 -5.52 15.45 9.95
N THR A 51 -4.38 15.29 9.28
CA THR A 51 -3.67 16.39 8.58
C THR A 51 -3.14 15.92 7.22
N LYS A 52 -4.04 15.80 6.24
CA LYS A 52 -3.75 15.29 4.87
C LYS A 52 -2.49 15.88 4.23
N ALA A 53 -2.29 17.20 4.33
CA ALA A 53 -1.13 17.88 3.74
C ALA A 53 0.21 17.41 4.34
N ASN A 54 0.27 17.24 5.67
CA ASN A 54 1.49 16.78 6.36
C ASN A 54 1.80 15.34 5.98
N LEU A 55 0.77 14.49 5.93
CA LEU A 55 0.91 13.10 5.51
C LEU A 55 1.46 13.02 4.08
N MET A 56 0.86 13.75 3.12
CA MET A 56 1.33 13.74 1.74
C MET A 56 2.78 14.21 1.62
N ALA A 57 3.15 15.28 2.34
CA ALA A 57 4.53 15.79 2.34
C ALA A 57 5.54 14.76 2.88
N GLU A 58 5.17 14.01 3.94
CA GLU A 58 5.99 12.94 4.50
C GLU A 58 6.15 11.78 3.51
N LEU A 59 5.07 11.29 2.91
CA LEU A 59 5.11 10.21 1.92
C LEU A 59 5.93 10.60 0.68
N GLN A 60 5.78 11.84 0.21
CA GLN A 60 6.60 12.37 -0.89
C GLN A 60 8.08 12.48 -0.50
N LYS A 61 8.39 12.81 0.76
CA LYS A 61 9.76 12.83 1.27
C LYS A 61 10.35 11.42 1.28
N ILE A 62 9.59 10.41 1.69
CA ILE A 62 10.01 9.00 1.63
C ILE A 62 10.33 8.62 0.18
N LYS A 63 9.40 8.85 -0.76
CA LYS A 63 9.59 8.56 -2.19
C LYS A 63 10.85 9.23 -2.74
N ARG A 64 11.02 10.54 -2.52
CA ARG A 64 12.22 11.28 -2.97
C ARG A 64 13.51 10.79 -2.32
N THR A 65 13.45 10.30 -1.09
CA THR A 65 14.64 9.84 -0.35
C THR A 65 15.08 8.48 -0.86
N LEU A 66 14.14 7.57 -1.10
CA LEU A 66 14.41 6.25 -1.66
C LEU A 66 14.84 6.34 -3.14
N GLY A 67 14.25 7.25 -3.92
CA GLY A 67 14.64 7.49 -5.31
C GLY A 67 16.06 8.09 -5.50
N LYS A 68 16.83 8.28 -4.41
CA LYS A 68 18.26 8.61 -4.49
C LYS A 68 19.13 7.40 -4.80
N PHE A 69 18.65 6.18 -4.53
CA PHE A 69 19.39 4.94 -4.80
C PHE A 69 19.32 4.57 -6.28
N ASP A 70 18.12 4.62 -6.87
CA ASP A 70 17.88 4.49 -8.30
C ASP A 70 16.58 5.22 -8.68
N ALA A 71 16.36 5.43 -9.98
CA ALA A 71 15.23 6.19 -10.50
C ALA A 71 13.88 5.46 -10.36
N ASP A 72 13.91 4.13 -10.22
CA ASP A 72 12.73 3.27 -10.19
C ASP A 72 12.29 2.93 -8.75
N THR A 73 13.06 3.34 -7.73
CA THR A 73 12.75 3.10 -6.32
C THR A 73 11.82 4.19 -5.76
N PRO A 74 10.71 3.82 -5.07
CA PRO A 74 10.23 2.46 -4.84
C PRO A 74 9.57 1.86 -6.09
N GLN A 75 9.88 0.58 -6.36
CA GLN A 75 9.41 -0.17 -7.53
C GLN A 75 7.89 -0.33 -7.53
N GLU A 76 7.30 -0.48 -6.33
CA GLU A 76 5.85 -0.54 -6.12
C GLU A 76 5.44 0.45 -5.03
N THR A 77 4.41 1.24 -5.32
CA THR A 77 3.70 2.09 -4.35
C THR A 77 2.24 1.66 -4.33
N LEU A 78 1.88 0.86 -3.32
CA LEU A 78 0.56 0.26 -3.19
C LEU A 78 -0.30 1.05 -2.21
N LEU A 79 -1.54 1.37 -2.62
CA LEU A 79 -2.54 1.94 -1.71
C LEU A 79 -3.50 0.84 -1.24
N VAL A 80 -3.64 0.71 0.08
CA VAL A 80 -4.66 -0.14 0.70
C VAL A 80 -5.96 0.66 0.83
N VAL A 81 -7.04 0.20 0.20
CA VAL A 81 -8.36 0.81 0.24
C VAL A 81 -9.41 -0.13 0.83
N ASP A 82 -10.39 0.44 1.50
CA ASP A 82 -11.54 -0.29 2.05
C ASP A 82 -12.71 -0.22 1.04
N ALA A 83 -13.09 -1.37 0.48
CA ALA A 83 -14.16 -1.47 -0.51
C ALA A 83 -15.49 -0.93 0.04
N THR A 84 -15.69 -0.98 1.36
CA THR A 84 -16.94 -0.56 1.99
C THR A 84 -17.19 0.94 1.95
N THR A 85 -16.17 1.73 1.62
CA THR A 85 -16.19 3.20 1.69
C THR A 85 -16.67 3.88 0.40
N GLY A 86 -16.90 3.12 -0.68
CA GLY A 86 -17.48 3.63 -1.92
C GLY A 86 -16.67 4.80 -2.52
N SER A 87 -17.35 5.92 -2.84
CA SER A 87 -16.72 7.11 -3.44
C SER A 87 -15.57 7.72 -2.63
N ASN A 88 -15.52 7.46 -1.32
CA ASN A 88 -14.40 7.91 -0.49
C ASN A 88 -13.09 7.22 -0.88
N ALA A 89 -13.11 5.93 -1.21
CA ALA A 89 -11.92 5.20 -1.68
C ALA A 89 -11.41 5.77 -3.01
N LEU A 90 -12.31 6.14 -3.93
CA LEU A 90 -11.94 6.75 -5.21
C LEU A 90 -11.29 8.12 -5.01
N SER A 91 -11.86 8.95 -4.14
CA SER A 91 -11.29 10.26 -3.78
C SER A 91 -9.90 10.11 -3.15
N GLN A 92 -9.74 9.14 -2.24
CA GLN A 92 -8.45 8.82 -1.62
C GLN A 92 -7.44 8.32 -2.65
N ALA A 93 -7.82 7.38 -3.52
CA ALA A 93 -6.95 6.86 -4.57
C ALA A 93 -6.43 7.97 -5.48
N ARG A 94 -7.29 8.92 -5.88
CA ARG A 94 -6.87 10.08 -6.68
C ARG A 94 -5.87 10.95 -5.95
N GLU A 95 -6.13 11.27 -4.69
CA GLU A 95 -5.26 12.13 -3.89
C GLU A 95 -3.87 11.53 -3.74
N PHE A 96 -3.79 10.26 -3.35
CA PHE A 96 -2.53 9.54 -3.20
C PHE A 96 -1.83 9.31 -4.55
N HIS A 97 -2.57 9.02 -5.61
CA HIS A 97 -1.99 8.86 -6.95
C HIS A 97 -1.39 10.16 -7.47
N ASN A 98 -2.06 11.30 -7.29
CA ASN A 98 -1.52 12.60 -7.66
C ASN A 98 -0.25 12.95 -6.87
N ALA A 99 -0.19 12.57 -5.59
CA ALA A 99 0.96 12.88 -4.74
C ALA A 99 2.15 11.95 -4.95
N LEU A 100 1.90 10.66 -5.19
CA LEU A 100 2.91 9.60 -5.12
C LEU A 100 3.06 8.78 -6.39
N GLY A 101 2.13 8.83 -7.34
CA GLY A 101 2.13 7.96 -8.51
C GLY A 101 2.00 6.49 -8.11
N LEU A 102 0.81 6.10 -7.62
CA LEU A 102 0.54 4.72 -7.21
C LEU A 102 0.68 3.74 -8.38
N THR A 103 1.27 2.59 -8.11
CA THR A 103 1.49 1.50 -9.07
C THR A 103 0.46 0.38 -8.94
N GLY A 104 -0.28 0.34 -7.83
CA GLY A 104 -1.30 -0.66 -7.61
C GLY A 104 -2.16 -0.42 -6.37
N LEU A 105 -3.23 -1.19 -6.28
CA LEU A 105 -4.17 -1.17 -5.14
C LEU A 105 -4.21 -2.52 -4.44
N ILE A 106 -4.47 -2.45 -3.13
CA ILE A 106 -4.92 -3.56 -2.32
C ILE A 106 -6.33 -3.22 -1.84
N VAL A 107 -7.32 -4.02 -2.21
CA VAL A 107 -8.73 -3.75 -1.89
C VAL A 107 -9.20 -4.70 -0.80
N THR A 108 -9.55 -4.17 0.36
CA THR A 108 -9.97 -4.96 1.53
C THR A 108 -11.47 -4.92 1.74
N LYS A 109 -11.99 -5.89 2.51
CA LYS A 109 -13.42 -6.04 2.86
C LYS A 109 -14.34 -6.21 1.65
N LEU A 110 -13.85 -6.92 0.63
CA LEU A 110 -14.58 -7.14 -0.62
C LEU A 110 -15.76 -8.12 -0.46
N ASP A 111 -15.79 -8.88 0.63
CA ASP A 111 -16.88 -9.74 1.09
C ASP A 111 -18.13 -8.95 1.56
N GLY A 112 -17.99 -7.65 1.82
CA GLY A 112 -19.09 -6.77 2.18
C GLY A 112 -20.07 -6.52 1.02
N SER A 113 -21.37 -6.64 1.28
CA SER A 113 -22.43 -6.55 0.27
C SER A 113 -22.39 -5.27 -0.59
N GLY A 114 -22.42 -5.43 -1.91
CA GLY A 114 -22.82 -4.40 -2.88
C GLY A 114 -21.73 -3.40 -3.32
N LYS A 115 -20.44 -3.71 -3.10
CA LYS A 115 -19.37 -2.68 -3.19
C LYS A 115 -18.15 -3.08 -4.00
N GLY A 116 -18.25 -4.14 -4.81
CA GLY A 116 -17.24 -4.47 -5.81
C GLY A 116 -16.95 -3.30 -6.75
N GLY A 117 -17.99 -2.56 -7.18
CA GLY A 117 -17.89 -1.53 -8.22
C GLY A 117 -16.84 -0.44 -8.00
N ILE A 118 -16.34 -0.25 -6.77
CA ILE A 118 -15.24 0.68 -6.50
C ILE A 118 -13.93 0.26 -7.18
N VAL A 119 -13.67 -1.04 -7.31
CA VAL A 119 -12.51 -1.59 -8.02
C VAL A 119 -12.56 -1.13 -9.48
N VAL A 120 -13.73 -1.28 -10.10
CA VAL A 120 -13.98 -0.86 -11.48
C VAL A 120 -13.84 0.65 -11.61
N ALA A 121 -14.44 1.42 -10.71
CA ALA A 121 -14.40 2.88 -10.76
C ALA A 121 -12.98 3.46 -10.64
N ILE A 122 -12.15 2.92 -9.74
CA ILE A 122 -10.77 3.39 -9.60
C ILE A 122 -9.94 3.02 -10.83
N GLN A 123 -10.12 1.81 -11.36
CA GLN A 123 -9.40 1.38 -12.55
C GLN A 123 -9.81 2.17 -13.79
N ASP A 124 -11.10 2.42 -13.99
CA ASP A 124 -11.63 3.21 -15.11
C ASP A 124 -11.11 4.65 -15.08
N GLU A 125 -11.12 5.27 -13.91
CA GLU A 125 -10.78 6.69 -13.82
C GLU A 125 -9.29 6.98 -13.68
N LEU A 126 -8.55 6.15 -12.93
CA LEU A 126 -7.13 6.40 -12.62
C LEU A 126 -6.17 5.45 -13.33
N GLY A 127 -6.67 4.39 -13.98
CA GLY A 127 -5.82 3.40 -14.65
C GLY A 127 -4.96 2.54 -13.71
N ILE A 128 -5.18 2.61 -12.40
CA ILE A 128 -4.37 1.92 -11.40
C ILE A 128 -4.85 0.46 -11.27
N PRO A 129 -3.98 -0.55 -11.47
CA PRO A 129 -4.40 -1.94 -11.37
C PRO A 129 -4.62 -2.37 -9.92
N THR A 130 -5.65 -3.18 -9.68
CA THR A 130 -5.78 -3.90 -8.41
C THR A 130 -4.83 -5.10 -8.41
N ARG A 131 -3.97 -5.20 -7.39
CA ARG A 131 -2.97 -6.26 -7.24
C ARG A 131 -3.46 -7.38 -6.33
N PHE A 132 -4.09 -7.01 -5.22
CA PHE A 132 -4.55 -7.94 -4.20
C PHE A 132 -5.93 -7.56 -3.67
N VAL A 133 -6.64 -8.56 -3.17
CA VAL A 133 -7.93 -8.41 -2.51
C VAL A 133 -7.95 -9.13 -1.17
N GLY A 134 -8.60 -8.49 -0.19
CA GLY A 134 -8.94 -9.09 1.11
C GLY A 134 -10.44 -9.29 1.21
N THR A 135 -10.87 -10.51 1.48
CA THR A 135 -12.27 -10.95 1.56
C THR A 135 -12.67 -11.40 2.97
N GLY A 136 -11.87 -11.04 3.98
CA GLY A 136 -12.09 -11.46 5.35
C GLY A 136 -10.90 -11.10 6.25
N GLU A 137 -10.84 -11.73 7.41
CA GLU A 137 -9.85 -11.45 8.47
C GLU A 137 -8.74 -12.51 8.56
N LYS A 138 -8.91 -13.68 7.94
CA LYS A 138 -7.93 -14.76 7.96
C LYS A 138 -6.85 -14.52 6.91
N LEU A 139 -5.71 -15.17 7.10
CA LEU A 139 -4.61 -15.13 6.13
C LEU A 139 -5.04 -15.64 4.75
N ASP A 140 -5.84 -16.69 4.72
CA ASP A 140 -6.34 -17.30 3.48
C ASP A 140 -7.38 -16.42 2.76
N ASP A 141 -7.87 -15.36 3.41
CA ASP A 141 -8.83 -14.42 2.83
C ASP A 141 -8.13 -13.31 2.02
N PHE A 142 -6.78 -13.29 1.99
CA PHE A 142 -5.96 -12.38 1.19
C PHE A 142 -5.40 -13.09 -0.04
N ALA A 143 -5.73 -12.60 -1.23
CA ALA A 143 -5.35 -13.23 -2.49
C ALA A 143 -4.92 -12.21 -3.55
N GLN A 144 -4.22 -12.69 -4.58
CA GLN A 144 -4.01 -11.91 -5.80
C GLN A 144 -5.36 -11.60 -6.47
N PHE A 145 -5.48 -10.42 -7.05
CA PHE A 145 -6.69 -10.05 -7.77
C PHE A 145 -6.79 -10.82 -9.09
N ASP A 146 -7.79 -11.69 -9.19
CA ASP A 146 -8.16 -12.33 -10.45
C ASP A 146 -9.39 -11.65 -11.06
N ARG A 147 -9.17 -10.98 -12.20
CA ARG A 147 -10.22 -10.25 -12.92
C ARG A 147 -11.38 -11.15 -13.31
N LYS A 148 -11.12 -12.40 -13.71
CA LYS A 148 -12.16 -13.31 -14.20
C LYS A 148 -13.11 -13.69 -13.07
N THR A 149 -12.55 -14.22 -11.98
CA THR A 149 -13.28 -14.57 -10.75
C THR A 149 -14.03 -13.37 -10.19
N TYR A 150 -13.42 -12.19 -10.23
CA TYR A 150 -14.07 -10.97 -9.78
C TYR A 150 -15.32 -10.61 -10.62
N LEU A 151 -15.24 -10.70 -11.95
CA LEU A 151 -16.39 -10.43 -12.84
C LEU A 151 -17.49 -11.49 -12.69
N GLU A 152 -17.12 -12.76 -12.52
CA GLU A 152 -18.07 -13.85 -12.26
C GLU A 152 -18.85 -13.65 -10.96
N ASN A 153 -18.22 -13.08 -9.93
CA ASN A 153 -18.86 -12.79 -8.65
C ASN A 153 -19.64 -11.47 -8.61
N LEU A 154 -19.48 -10.62 -9.63
CA LEU A 154 -20.16 -9.31 -9.72
C LEU A 154 -21.51 -9.39 -10.45
N LEU A 155 -21.66 -10.36 -11.36
CA LEU A 155 -22.85 -10.60 -12.19
C LEU A 155 -23.79 -11.62 -11.54
#